data_AF-A0A940TQ94-F1
#
_entry.id   AF-A0A940TQ94-F1
#
_cell.length_a   1.000
_cell.length_b   1.000
_cell.length_c   1.000
_cell.angle_alpha   90.00
_cell.angle_beta   90.00
_cell.angle_gamma   90.00
#
_symmetry.space_group_name_H-M   'P 1'
#
loop_
_entity.id
_entity.type
_entity.pdbx_description
1 polymer ?
#
loop_
_entity_poly.entity_id
_entity_poly.type
_entity_poly.pdbx_seq_one_letter_code
_entity_poly.pdbx_strand_id
1 'polypeptide(L)'
;MPKSSISVVPIGKKVCRPFLIEVMVFSPESGYKFKVIVERSCTPEADALWKLVFDLFKVMEGKEVQVVHVSFTTGTPVEQKAVQLMASEGVKPAQATFLIEEVHPAAKAVEGVKKPTKKQKQRLHDSMTKVVNVEV
;
A
#
# COMPACT_ATOMS: atom_id res chain seq x y z
N MET A 1 -12.05 -28.86 -4.25
CA MET A 1 -12.42 -27.72 -5.13
C MET A 1 -12.95 -26.60 -4.24
N PRO A 2 -12.45 -25.36 -4.34
CA PRO A 2 -13.03 -24.25 -3.61
C PRO A 2 -14.47 -24.04 -4.10
N LYS A 3 -15.43 -23.97 -3.18
CA LYS A 3 -16.84 -23.69 -3.50
C LYS A 3 -16.98 -22.22 -3.84
N SER A 4 -17.65 -21.90 -4.93
CA SER A 4 -18.03 -20.53 -5.27
C SER A 4 -18.94 -19.96 -4.18
N SER A 5 -18.62 -18.76 -3.70
CA SER A 5 -19.41 -18.01 -2.73
C SER A 5 -19.95 -16.73 -3.37
N ILE A 6 -21.17 -16.34 -3.05
CA ILE A 6 -21.77 -15.07 -3.45
C ILE A 6 -21.83 -14.13 -2.24
N SER A 7 -21.44 -12.86 -2.44
CA SER A 7 -21.62 -11.79 -1.46
C SER A 7 -22.69 -10.84 -1.98
N VAL A 8 -23.88 -10.88 -1.38
CA VAL A 8 -24.99 -9.97 -1.69
C VAL A 8 -25.19 -9.07 -0.48
N VAL A 9 -24.77 -7.82 -0.59
CA VAL A 9 -25.02 -6.80 0.43
C VAL A 9 -26.24 -6.00 -0.03
N PRO A 10 -27.39 -6.05 0.67
CA PRO A 10 -28.54 -5.22 0.36
C PRO A 10 -28.10 -3.76 0.42
N ILE A 11 -28.37 -2.99 -0.64
CA ILE A 11 -28.02 -1.56 -0.66
C ILE A 11 -28.90 -0.85 0.37
N GLY A 12 -28.34 -0.56 1.55
CA GLY A 12 -28.87 0.45 2.47
C GLY A 12 -28.57 1.86 1.96
N LYS A 13 -28.58 2.87 2.84
CA LYS A 13 -28.23 4.27 2.46
C LYS A 13 -26.76 4.47 2.04
N LYS A 14 -25.87 3.51 2.31
CA LYS A 14 -24.43 3.58 2.00
C LYS A 14 -24.07 2.61 0.87
N VAL A 15 -23.32 3.08 -0.11
CA VAL A 15 -22.74 2.28 -1.20
C VAL A 15 -21.21 2.42 -1.13
N CYS A 16 -20.52 1.30 -0.95
CA CYS A 16 -19.07 1.22 -1.07
C CYS A 16 -18.72 0.36 -2.28
N ARG A 17 -17.85 0.88 -3.16
CA ARG A 17 -17.32 0.13 -4.31
C ARG A 17 -15.82 0.01 -4.13
N PRO A 18 -15.27 -1.22 -4.10
CA PRO A 18 -13.85 -1.42 -3.98
C PRO A 18 -13.14 -1.03 -5.28
N PHE A 19 -11.92 -0.54 -5.17
CA PHE A 19 -11.05 -0.27 -6.31
C PHE A 19 -9.59 -0.37 -5.91
N LEU A 20 -8.72 -0.51 -6.91
CA LEU A 20 -7.29 -0.43 -6.78
C LEU A 20 -6.77 0.56 -7.82
N ILE A 21 -5.97 1.53 -7.39
CA ILE A 21 -5.34 2.51 -8.26
C ILE A 21 -3.82 2.40 -8.07
N GLU A 22 -3.10 2.10 -9.14
CA GLU A 22 -1.64 2.27 -9.18
C GLU A 22 -1.34 3.76 -9.34
N VAL A 23 -0.88 4.39 -8.25
CA VAL A 23 -0.76 5.85 -8.17
C VAL A 23 0.61 6.30 -8.69
N MET A 24 1.66 5.49 -8.47
CA MET A 24 3.00 5.85 -8.93
C MET A 24 3.93 4.65 -9.03
N VAL A 25 4.94 4.78 -9.88
CA VAL A 25 6.01 3.79 -10.06
C VAL A 25 7.35 4.50 -10.00
N PHE A 26 8.24 4.02 -9.13
CA PHE A 26 9.57 4.59 -8.90
C PHE A 26 10.67 3.57 -9.17
N SER A 27 11.84 4.06 -9.59
CA SER A 27 13.08 3.28 -9.70
C SER A 27 14.15 3.96 -8.83
N PRO A 28 14.18 3.70 -7.51
CA PRO A 28 15.04 4.44 -6.58
C PRO A 28 16.53 4.13 -6.75
N GLU A 29 16.86 2.93 -7.22
CA GLU A 29 18.22 2.47 -7.46
C GLU A 29 18.24 1.47 -8.63
N SER A 30 19.42 1.22 -9.20
CA SER A 30 19.56 0.29 -10.33
C SER A 30 19.12 -1.13 -9.92
N GLY A 31 18.27 -1.75 -10.75
CA GLY A 31 17.79 -3.11 -10.54
C GLY A 31 16.58 -3.24 -9.61
N TYR A 32 16.08 -2.14 -9.03
CA TYR A 32 14.86 -2.15 -8.22
C TYR A 32 13.84 -1.14 -8.74
N LYS A 33 12.58 -1.53 -8.63
CA LYS A 33 11.42 -0.70 -8.94
C LYS A 33 10.40 -0.90 -7.83
N PHE A 34 9.69 0.13 -7.42
CA PHE A 34 8.55 -0.06 -6.53
C PHE A 34 7.31 0.64 -7.06
N LYS A 35 6.16 0.07 -6.70
CA LYS A 35 4.85 0.60 -7.07
C LYS A 35 4.11 0.99 -5.80
N VAL A 36 3.45 2.13 -5.87
CA VAL A 36 2.56 2.62 -4.81
C VAL A 36 1.14 2.50 -5.31
N ILE A 37 0.35 1.75 -4.57
CA ILE A 37 -1.01 1.38 -4.91
C ILE A 37 -1.92 1.85 -3.79
N VAL A 38 -3.03 2.49 -4.14
CA VAL A 38 -4.10 2.80 -3.20
C VAL A 38 -5.25 1.82 -3.44
N GLU A 39 -5.60 1.10 -2.39
CA GLU A 39 -6.73 0.17 -2.40
C GLU A 39 -7.85 0.72 -1.50
N ARG A 40 -9.04 0.84 -2.09
CA ARG A 40 -10.27 0.98 -1.33
C ARG A 40 -10.95 -0.37 -1.28
N SER A 41 -11.10 -0.92 -0.08
CA SER A 41 -11.88 -2.12 0.20
C SER A 41 -13.15 -1.76 0.96
N CYS A 42 -14.11 -2.67 1.04
CA CYS A 42 -15.40 -2.44 1.69
C CYS A 42 -15.66 -3.52 2.74
N THR A 43 -16.16 -3.13 3.91
CA THR A 43 -16.67 -4.08 4.93
C THR A 43 -18.01 -4.68 4.48
N PRO A 44 -18.48 -5.77 5.11
CA PRO A 44 -19.83 -6.29 4.90
C PRO A 44 -20.93 -5.24 5.16
N GLU A 45 -20.67 -4.25 6.02
CA GLU A 45 -21.56 -3.14 6.37
C GLU A 45 -21.45 -1.95 5.39
N ALA A 46 -20.71 -2.10 4.30
CA ALA A 46 -20.45 -1.08 3.28
C ALA A 46 -19.67 0.16 3.78
N ASP A 47 -18.83 0.02 4.80
CA ASP A 47 -17.87 1.04 5.20
C ASP A 47 -16.56 0.91 4.40
N ALA A 48 -15.98 2.07 4.04
CA ALA A 48 -14.76 2.11 3.24
C ALA A 48 -13.52 1.88 4.10
N LEU A 49 -12.69 0.93 3.70
CA LEU A 49 -11.37 0.65 4.27
C LEU A 49 -10.30 1.07 3.27
N TRP A 50 -9.45 2.00 3.68
CA TRP A 50 -8.38 2.54 2.84
C TRP A 50 -7.05 1.88 3.19
N LYS A 51 -6.36 1.38 2.16
CA LYS A 51 -5.03 0.81 2.28
C LYS A 51 -4.05 1.49 1.34
N LEU A 52 -2.84 1.66 1.83
CA LEU A 52 -1.68 2.02 1.04
C LEU A 52 -0.82 0.78 0.87
N VAL A 53 -0.60 0.40 -0.39
CA VAL A 53 0.18 -0.78 -0.77
C VAL A 53 1.49 -0.32 -1.39
N PHE A 54 2.57 -0.94 -0.95
CA PHE A 54 3.91 -0.77 -1.49
C PHE A 54 4.41 -2.13 -1.98
N ASP A 55 4.65 -2.22 -3.29
CA ASP A 55 5.20 -3.41 -3.92
C ASP A 55 6.61 -3.15 -4.40
N LEU A 56 7.58 -3.91 -3.89
CA LEU A 56 8.96 -3.88 -4.36
C LEU A 56 9.16 -4.96 -5.43
N PHE A 57 9.72 -4.55 -6.56
CA PHE A 57 10.12 -5.38 -7.67
C PHE A 57 11.63 -5.33 -7.83
N LYS A 58 12.19 -6.47 -8.22
CA LYS A 58 13.58 -6.60 -8.64
C LYS A 58 13.61 -6.88 -10.12
N VAL A 59 14.41 -6.12 -10.85
CA VAL A 59 14.59 -6.27 -12.30
C VAL A 59 15.71 -7.27 -12.53
N MET A 60 15.37 -8.48 -12.97
CA MET A 60 16.31 -9.54 -13.31
C MET A 60 16.11 -9.91 -14.78
N GLU A 61 17.16 -9.86 -15.59
CA GLU A 61 17.13 -10.29 -16.99
C GLU A 61 15.99 -9.65 -17.82
N GLY A 62 15.71 -8.37 -17.55
CA GLY A 62 14.61 -7.63 -18.22
C GLY A 62 13.21 -7.97 -17.73
N LYS A 63 13.06 -8.77 -16.66
CA LYS A 63 11.78 -9.09 -16.03
C LYS A 63 11.66 -8.45 -14.64
N GLU A 64 10.50 -7.89 -14.36
CA GLU A 64 10.13 -7.38 -13.02
C GLU A 64 9.58 -8.54 -12.18
N VAL A 65 10.30 -8.92 -11.13
CA VAL A 65 9.85 -9.94 -10.17
C VAL A 65 9.46 -9.24 -8.88
N GLN A 66 8.20 -9.39 -8.44
CA GLN A 66 7.77 -8.86 -7.15
C GLN A 66 8.45 -9.62 -6.02
N VAL A 67 9.20 -8.91 -5.20
CA VAL A 67 10.00 -9.49 -4.10
C VAL A 67 9.43 -9.17 -2.72
N VAL A 68 8.70 -8.06 -2.57
CA VAL A 68 8.05 -7.67 -1.30
C VAL A 68 6.70 -7.03 -1.59
N HIS A 69 5.68 -7.44 -0.83
CA HIS A 69 4.35 -6.83 -0.79
C HIS A 69 4.09 -6.30 0.61
N VAL A 70 3.81 -5.01 0.73
CA VAL A 70 3.44 -4.37 2.01
C VAL A 70 2.06 -3.77 1.85
N SER A 71 1.10 -4.25 2.64
CA SER A 71 -0.26 -3.70 2.70
C SER A 71 -0.46 -3.00 4.05
N PHE A 72 -0.55 -1.67 4.03
CA PHE A 72 -0.81 -0.83 5.20
C PHE A 72 -2.28 -0.43 5.21
N THR A 73 -3.05 -0.93 6.19
CA THR A 73 -4.44 -0.51 6.38
C THR A 73 -4.48 0.67 7.34
N THR A 74 -5.11 1.76 6.92
CA THR A 74 -5.22 2.99 7.72
C THR A 74 -6.12 2.77 8.94
N GLY A 75 -5.70 3.29 10.10
CA GLY A 75 -6.42 3.15 11.36
C GLY A 75 -7.10 4.44 11.83
N THR A 76 -6.54 5.61 11.47
CA THR A 76 -7.08 6.91 11.93
C THR A 76 -7.75 7.71 10.80
N PRO A 77 -8.64 8.67 11.11
CA PRO A 77 -9.23 9.55 10.11
C PRO A 77 -8.20 10.38 9.32
N VAL A 78 -7.07 10.73 9.95
CA VAL A 78 -5.99 11.48 9.30
C VAL A 78 -5.32 10.61 8.24
N GLU A 79 -4.95 9.38 8.58
CA GLU A 79 -4.35 8.43 7.65
C GLU A 79 -5.30 8.09 6.49
N GLN A 80 -6.59 7.88 6.79
CA GLN A 80 -7.60 7.63 5.77
C GLN A 80 -7.71 8.79 4.79
N LYS A 81 -7.73 10.03 5.28
CA LYS A 81 -7.79 11.23 4.44
C LYS A 81 -6.53 11.36 3.57
N ALA A 82 -5.35 11.09 4.12
CA ALA A 82 -4.11 11.13 3.35
C ALA A 82 -4.12 10.13 2.18
N VAL A 83 -4.54 8.88 2.42
CA VAL A 83 -4.65 7.86 1.37
C VAL A 83 -5.73 8.20 0.33
N GLN A 84 -6.84 8.82 0.77
CA GLN A 84 -7.85 9.35 -0.15
C GLN A 84 -7.28 10.43 -1.08
N LEU A 85 -6.53 11.39 -0.52
CA LEU A 85 -5.90 12.44 -1.30
C LEU A 85 -4.86 11.87 -2.27
N MET A 86 -4.13 10.82 -1.88
CA MET A 86 -3.22 10.12 -2.81
C MET A 86 -3.95 9.51 -4.00
N ALA A 87 -5.16 8.97 -3.80
CA ALA A 87 -5.96 8.41 -4.88
C ALA A 87 -6.48 9.48 -5.86
N SER A 88 -6.78 10.70 -5.40
CA SER A 88 -7.30 11.78 -6.24
C SER A 88 -6.22 12.69 -6.83
N GLU A 89 -5.12 12.89 -6.11
CA GLU A 89 -4.11 13.92 -6.42
C GLU A 89 -2.73 13.34 -6.72
N GLY A 90 -2.56 12.03 -6.61
CA GLY A 90 -1.26 11.37 -6.73
C GLY A 90 -0.42 11.44 -5.46
N VAL A 91 0.80 10.88 -5.54
CA VAL A 91 1.80 10.95 -4.46
C VAL A 91 2.46 12.32 -4.48
N LYS A 92 2.46 13.02 -3.33
CA LYS A 92 3.08 14.34 -3.19
C LYS A 92 4.60 14.24 -2.96
N PRO A 93 5.40 15.29 -3.23
CA PRO A 93 6.85 15.23 -3.09
C PRO A 93 7.34 14.77 -1.72
N ALA A 94 6.78 15.31 -0.63
CA ALA A 94 7.16 14.90 0.73
C ALA A 94 6.83 13.43 1.02
N GLN A 95 5.68 12.94 0.53
CA GLN A 95 5.31 11.52 0.62
C GLN A 95 6.28 10.64 -0.19
N ALA A 96 6.66 11.09 -1.39
CA ALA A 96 7.63 10.40 -2.24
C ALA A 96 9.00 10.29 -1.56
N THR A 97 9.47 11.35 -0.88
CA THR A 97 10.70 11.30 -0.09
C THR A 97 10.66 10.19 0.96
N PHE A 98 9.58 10.09 1.75
CA PHE A 98 9.45 9.01 2.73
C PHE A 98 9.35 7.62 2.09
N LEU A 99 8.70 7.50 0.93
CA LEU A 99 8.64 6.24 0.20
C LEU A 99 10.04 5.77 -0.26
N ILE A 100 10.88 6.69 -0.72
CA ILE A 100 12.23 6.41 -1.23
C ILE A 100 13.22 6.18 -0.07
N GLU A 101 13.20 7.04 0.95
CA GLU A 101 14.26 7.08 1.97
C GLU A 101 13.95 6.19 3.18
N GLU A 102 12.68 5.89 3.45
CA GLU A 102 12.27 5.11 4.63
C GLU A 102 11.66 3.76 4.23
N VAL A 103 10.63 3.79 3.40
CA VAL A 103 9.86 2.58 3.06
C VAL A 103 10.68 1.63 2.19
N HIS A 104 11.32 2.13 1.14
CA HIS A 104 12.11 1.29 0.24
C HIS A 104 13.26 0.54 0.96
N PRO A 105 14.11 1.18 1.78
CA PRO A 105 15.14 0.47 2.54
C PRO A 105 14.56 -0.54 3.55
N ALA A 106 13.44 -0.21 4.20
CA ALA A 106 12.76 -1.13 5.11
C ALA A 106 12.20 -2.37 4.37
N ALA A 107 11.63 -2.18 3.18
CA ALA A 107 11.14 -3.26 2.33
C ALA A 107 12.30 -4.13 1.81
N LYS A 108 13.38 -3.51 1.33
CA LYS A 108 14.57 -4.25 0.86
C LYS A 108 15.19 -5.10 1.97
N ALA A 109 15.18 -4.62 3.22
CA ALA A 109 15.67 -5.37 4.37
C ALA A 109 14.83 -6.62 4.73
N VAL A 110 13.67 -6.81 4.11
CA VAL A 110 12.84 -8.03 4.23
C VAL A 110 12.80 -8.87 2.95
N GLU A 111 13.53 -8.48 1.89
CA GLU A 111 13.66 -9.27 0.67
C GLU A 111 14.17 -10.69 1.00
N GLY A 112 13.49 -11.71 0.48
CA GLY A 112 13.86 -13.12 0.70
C GLY A 112 13.61 -13.65 2.12
N VAL A 113 13.16 -12.81 3.05
CA VAL A 113 12.85 -13.22 4.42
C VAL A 113 11.49 -13.90 4.47
N LYS A 114 11.47 -15.23 4.60
CA LYS A 114 10.22 -16.02 4.66
C LYS A 114 9.27 -15.60 5.77
N LYS A 115 9.80 -15.12 6.91
CA LYS A 115 9.01 -14.69 8.06
C LYS A 115 9.63 -13.45 8.70
N PRO A 116 9.19 -12.23 8.32
CA PRO A 116 9.69 -11.00 8.91
C PRO A 116 9.51 -10.99 10.44
N THR A 117 10.54 -10.57 11.15
CA THR A 117 10.52 -10.40 12.60
C THR A 117 9.55 -9.29 13.03
N LYS A 118 9.14 -9.27 14.30
CA LYS A 118 8.31 -8.19 14.85
C LYS A 118 8.95 -6.81 14.64
N LYS A 119 10.28 -6.70 14.81
CA LYS A 119 11.02 -5.45 14.59
C LYS A 119 10.97 -5.00 13.12
N GLN A 120 11.14 -5.93 12.17
CA GLN A 120 11.04 -5.61 10.74
C GLN A 120 9.62 -5.16 10.35
N LYS A 121 8.59 -5.82 10.87
CA LYS A 121 7.20 -5.41 10.66
C LYS A 121 6.90 -4.04 11.25
N GLN A 122 7.39 -3.78 12.46
CA GLN A 122 7.22 -2.49 13.12
C GLN A 122 7.90 -1.38 12.32
N ARG A 123 9.13 -1.60 11.85
CA ARG A 123 9.84 -0.62 11.00
C ARG A 123 9.05 -0.30 9.73
N LEU A 124 8.53 -1.32 9.03
CA LEU A 124 7.69 -1.10 7.85
C LEU A 124 6.41 -0.33 8.19
N HIS A 125 5.75 -0.70 9.30
CA HIS A 125 4.58 0.01 9.78
C HIS A 125 4.89 1.50 10.04
N ASP A 126 5.93 1.79 10.82
CA ASP A 126 6.33 3.16 11.18
C ASP A 126 6.73 3.97 9.94
N SER A 127 7.46 3.38 9.01
CA SER A 127 7.81 4.03 7.73
C SER A 127 6.57 4.35 6.90
N MET A 128 5.59 3.45 6.83
CA MET A 128 4.33 3.71 6.12
C MET A 128 3.49 4.77 6.84
N THR A 129 3.44 4.75 8.18
CA THR A 129 2.79 5.77 9.01
C THR A 129 3.36 7.17 8.73
N LYS A 130 4.67 7.31 8.51
CA LYS A 130 5.27 8.60 8.13
C LYS A 130 4.73 9.11 6.78
N VAL A 131 4.54 8.23 5.80
CA VAL A 131 4.00 8.62 4.46
C VAL A 131 2.59 9.20 4.58
N VAL A 132 1.74 8.63 5.43
CA VAL A 132 0.33 9.03 5.57
C VAL A 132 0.07 10.10 6.64
N ASN A 133 1.09 10.53 7.39
CA ASN A 133 0.99 11.61 8.39
C ASN A 133 1.82 12.85 8.05
N VAL A 134 2.45 12.90 6.88
CA VAL A 134 3.00 14.15 6.35
C VAL A 134 1.88 15.19 6.23
N GLU A 135 2.11 16.38 6.76
CA GLU A 135 1.25 17.53 6.47
C GLU A 135 1.36 17.83 4.97
N VAL A 136 0.22 17.71 4.28
CA VAL A 136 0.06 17.95 2.84
C VAL A 136 -0.56 19.31 2.61
#